data_AF-A0A669EES7-F1
#
_entry.id   AF-A0A669EES7-F1
#
_cell.length_a   1.000
_cell.length_b   1.000
_cell.length_c   1.000
_cell.angle_alpha   90.00
_cell.angle_beta   90.00
_cell.angle_gamma   90.00
#
_symmetry.space_group_name_H-M   'P 1'
#
loop_
_entity.id
_entity.type
_entity.pdbx_description
1 polymer ?
#
loop_
_entity_poly.entity_id
_entity_poly.type
_entity_poly.pdbx_seq_one_letter_code
_entity_poly.pdbx_strand_id
1 'polypeptide(L)'
;MSWAEDDFLPPGVVRMDREGPRDGRTYIMYHGTTSASARSILALGFRQSLDGMLGRGVYLSRDLEKASRYPIDHPENDRVVIKVKVNVGMVKAIDRQNHPLQMTWHDHGYDTAWVPPNCGMVRSGLEENCVWDPKRISIIDDFLPPGVVRMDREGPRDGRTYIMYHGTTSASARSILALGFRQSLDGMLGRGVYLSRDLEKASRYPIDHPENDRVVIKVKVNVGMNHPLQMTWHDHGYDTAWVPPNCGMVRSGLEENCVWDPKRISIIGTIEPKPV
;
A
#
# COMPACT_ATOMS: atom_id res chain seq x y z
N MET A 1 3.93 13.91 7.21
CA MET A 1 4.56 12.82 6.43
C MET A 1 3.73 12.62 5.18
N SER A 2 4.31 12.72 3.99
CA SER A 2 3.59 12.52 2.72
C SER A 2 3.50 11.04 2.35
N TRP A 3 2.31 10.57 1.96
CA TRP A 3 2.08 9.24 1.40
C TRP A 3 1.91 9.38 -0.12
N ALA A 4 2.70 8.68 -0.94
CA ALA A 4 2.55 8.71 -2.39
C ALA A 4 1.75 7.51 -2.92
N GLU A 5 1.14 7.65 -4.10
CA GLU A 5 0.30 6.63 -4.73
C GLU A 5 1.05 5.79 -5.77
N ASP A 6 0.49 4.63 -6.14
CA ASP A 6 0.97 3.78 -7.24
C ASP A 6 0.59 4.33 -8.61
N ASP A 7 1.52 4.43 -9.55
CA ASP A 7 1.23 4.71 -10.96
C ASP A 7 0.65 3.49 -11.71
N PHE A 8 0.77 2.28 -11.17
CA PHE A 8 0.22 1.07 -11.79
C PHE A 8 -1.18 0.74 -11.24
N LEU A 9 -2.18 0.88 -12.13
CA LEU A 9 -3.58 0.55 -11.84
C LEU A 9 -3.90 -0.87 -12.33
N PRO A 10 -4.69 -1.66 -11.56
CA PRO A 10 -5.22 -2.92 -12.06
C PRO A 10 -6.08 -2.71 -13.33
N PRO A 11 -6.22 -3.74 -14.20
CA PRO A 11 -7.07 -3.65 -15.37
C PRO A 11 -8.50 -3.19 -15.05
N GLY A 12 -9.00 -2.26 -15.86
CA GLY A 12 -10.33 -1.67 -15.71
C GLY A 12 -10.49 -0.66 -14.56
N VAL A 13 -9.40 -0.32 -13.86
CA VAL A 13 -9.40 0.73 -12.84
C VAL A 13 -8.89 2.03 -13.45
N VAL A 14 -9.62 3.12 -13.21
CA VAL A 14 -9.23 4.45 -13.68
C VAL A 14 -8.72 5.28 -12.51
N ARG A 15 -7.69 6.09 -12.79
CA ARG A 15 -7.33 7.19 -11.88
C ARG A 15 -8.39 8.26 -12.05
N MET A 16 -8.89 8.73 -10.92
CA MET A 16 -9.92 9.74 -10.89
C MET A 16 -9.31 11.09 -11.25
N ASP A 17 -9.94 11.82 -12.16
CA ASP A 17 -9.56 13.18 -12.47
C ASP A 17 -10.07 14.15 -11.38
N ARG A 18 -9.75 15.44 -11.54
CA ARG A 18 -10.18 16.49 -10.60
C ARG A 18 -11.70 16.74 -10.60
N GLU A 19 -12.42 16.20 -11.58
CA GLU A 19 -13.86 16.44 -11.75
C GLU A 19 -14.71 15.53 -10.84
N GLY A 20 -14.11 14.47 -10.27
CA GLY A 20 -14.76 13.58 -9.31
C GLY A 20 -15.21 12.24 -9.90
N PRO A 21 -16.07 11.49 -9.17
CA PRO A 21 -16.50 10.16 -9.61
C PRO A 21 -17.43 10.27 -10.80
N ARG A 22 -17.20 9.37 -11.76
CA ARG A 22 -18.14 9.15 -12.85
C ARG A 22 -18.88 7.85 -12.61
N ASP A 23 -20.17 7.84 -12.92
CA ASP A 23 -21.03 6.68 -12.72
C ASP A 23 -20.47 5.43 -13.42
N GLY A 24 -20.67 4.28 -12.79
CA GLY A 24 -20.27 2.96 -13.29
C GLY A 24 -18.77 2.73 -13.37
N ARG A 25 -17.94 3.69 -12.92
CA ARG A 25 -16.48 3.53 -12.93
C ARG A 25 -15.98 2.77 -11.70
N THR A 26 -14.75 2.31 -11.82
CA THR A 26 -14.05 1.63 -10.74
C THR A 26 -12.75 2.35 -10.42
N TYR A 27 -12.53 2.62 -9.14
CA TYR A 27 -11.40 3.42 -8.64
C TYR A 27 -10.61 2.66 -7.58
N ILE A 28 -9.35 3.06 -7.39
CA ILE A 28 -8.60 2.74 -6.18
C ILE A 28 -9.03 3.70 -5.07
N MET A 29 -9.32 3.15 -3.89
CA MET A 29 -9.57 3.92 -2.68
C MET A 29 -8.89 3.25 -1.49
N TYR A 30 -8.95 3.92 -0.36
CA TYR A 30 -8.25 3.57 0.87
C TYR A 30 -9.19 3.66 2.06
N HIS A 31 -9.16 2.65 2.91
CA HIS A 31 -9.87 2.61 4.20
C HIS A 31 -8.86 2.61 5.34
N GLY A 32 -8.80 3.69 6.11
CA GLY A 32 -8.01 3.75 7.34
C GLY A 32 -8.75 3.11 8.50
N THR A 33 -8.09 2.21 9.22
CA THR A 33 -8.69 1.47 10.33
C THR A 33 -7.62 0.95 11.30
N THR A 34 -8.00 0.21 12.34
CA THR A 34 -7.04 -0.43 13.26
C THR A 34 -6.56 -1.78 12.73
N SER A 35 -5.40 -2.27 13.18
CA SER A 35 -4.89 -3.58 12.74
C SER A 35 -5.88 -4.72 13.05
N ALA A 36 -6.60 -4.64 14.17
CA ALA A 36 -7.62 -5.62 14.54
C ALA A 36 -8.82 -5.59 13.59
N SER A 37 -9.33 -4.39 13.27
CA SER A 37 -10.42 -4.22 12.32
C SER A 37 -10.03 -4.64 10.91
N ALA A 38 -8.80 -4.37 10.48
CA ALA A 38 -8.29 -4.83 9.20
C ALA A 38 -8.25 -6.36 9.09
N ARG A 39 -7.81 -7.07 10.14
CA ARG A 39 -7.88 -8.54 10.18
C ARG A 39 -9.31 -9.06 10.08
N SER A 40 -10.26 -8.40 10.73
CA SER A 40 -11.68 -8.75 10.64
C SER A 40 -12.24 -8.52 9.23
N ILE A 41 -11.92 -7.37 8.62
CA ILE A 41 -12.35 -7.02 7.24
C ILE A 41 -11.78 -8.00 6.22
N LEU A 42 -10.53 -8.45 6.40
CA LEU A 42 -9.93 -9.50 5.57
C LEU A 42 -10.69 -10.81 5.65
N ALA A 43 -10.97 -11.26 6.88
CA ALA A 43 -11.57 -12.57 7.11
C ALA A 43 -13.05 -12.62 6.75
N LEU A 44 -13.77 -11.51 6.97
CA LEU A 44 -15.24 -11.48 6.94
C LEU A 44 -15.80 -10.50 5.88
N GLY A 45 -14.95 -9.76 5.20
CA GLY A 45 -15.33 -8.67 4.30
C GLY A 45 -15.69 -7.37 5.04
N PHE A 46 -15.89 -6.31 4.25
CA PHE A 46 -16.39 -5.03 4.77
C PHE A 46 -17.83 -5.16 5.28
N ARG A 47 -18.16 -4.36 6.30
CA ARG A 47 -19.52 -4.17 6.80
C ARG A 47 -19.82 -2.69 6.83
N GLN A 48 -21.09 -2.33 6.60
CA GLN A 48 -21.52 -0.95 6.73
C GLN A 48 -21.30 -0.47 8.17
N SER A 49 -20.85 0.78 8.32
CA SER A 49 -20.99 1.49 9.59
C SER A 49 -22.47 1.64 9.92
N LEU A 50 -22.79 1.76 11.21
CA LEU A 50 -24.17 2.00 11.65
C LEU A 50 -24.65 3.42 11.30
N ASP A 51 -23.71 4.37 11.21
CA ASP A 51 -23.98 5.78 10.96
C ASP A 51 -22.74 6.50 10.38
N GLY A 52 -22.87 7.79 10.08
CA GLY A 52 -21.79 8.70 9.68
C GLY A 52 -22.35 9.95 9.01
N MET A 53 -21.49 10.88 8.57
CA MET A 53 -21.94 12.16 8.00
C MET A 53 -22.77 12.03 6.69
N LEU A 54 -22.68 10.87 6.03
CA LEU A 54 -23.44 10.49 4.84
C LEU A 54 -24.39 9.30 5.13
N GLY A 55 -24.65 8.99 6.40
CA GLY A 55 -25.40 7.81 6.83
C GLY A 55 -24.56 6.53 6.85
N ARG A 56 -25.27 5.39 6.96
CA ARG A 56 -24.64 4.06 6.97
C ARG A 56 -23.98 3.74 5.62
N GLY A 57 -22.83 3.08 5.70
CA GLY A 57 -22.09 2.62 4.52
C GLY A 57 -20.61 2.36 4.85
N VAL A 58 -19.80 2.15 3.84
CA VAL A 58 -18.34 1.98 3.99
C VAL A 58 -17.65 3.26 3.54
N TYR A 59 -16.98 3.92 4.48
CA TYR A 59 -16.30 5.19 4.26
C TYR A 59 -14.90 4.97 3.69
N LEU A 60 -14.62 5.64 2.59
CA LEU A 60 -13.43 5.46 1.78
C LEU A 60 -12.89 6.81 1.33
N SER A 61 -11.56 6.92 1.34
CA SER A 61 -10.84 8.09 0.83
C SER A 61 -10.09 7.72 -0.44
N ARG A 62 -9.98 8.65 -1.37
CA ARG A 62 -9.06 8.52 -2.51
C ARG A 62 -7.66 9.02 -2.15
N ASP A 63 -7.59 9.86 -1.13
CA ASP A 63 -6.34 10.32 -0.55
C ASP A 63 -5.86 9.31 0.50
N LEU A 64 -4.76 8.62 0.17
CA LEU A 64 -4.08 7.68 1.06
C LEU A 64 -3.59 8.36 2.35
N GLU A 65 -3.04 9.58 2.24
CA GLU A 65 -2.58 10.33 3.40
C GLU A 65 -3.76 10.66 4.33
N LYS A 66 -4.91 11.07 3.78
CA LYS A 66 -6.14 11.25 4.55
C LYS A 66 -6.54 9.95 5.24
N ALA A 67 -6.61 8.83 4.50
CA ALA A 67 -7.01 7.54 5.06
C ALA A 67 -6.10 7.11 6.21
N SER A 68 -4.78 7.31 6.07
CA SER A 68 -3.78 6.91 7.06
C SER A 68 -3.93 7.58 8.43
N ARG A 69 -4.65 8.70 8.50
CA ARG A 69 -4.89 9.43 9.75
C ARG A 69 -6.00 8.80 10.59
N TYR A 70 -6.75 7.86 10.03
CA TYR A 70 -7.86 7.23 10.73
C TYR A 70 -7.46 5.89 11.39
N PRO A 71 -8.00 5.59 12.58
CA PRO A 71 -8.87 6.48 13.38
C PRO A 71 -8.07 7.63 14.05
N ILE A 72 -8.66 8.84 14.10
CA ILE A 72 -7.98 10.10 14.50
C ILE A 72 -7.38 10.02 15.90
N ASP A 73 -8.11 9.43 16.85
CA ASP A 73 -7.72 9.35 18.27
C ASP A 73 -7.11 8.00 18.65
N HIS A 74 -6.60 7.24 17.67
CA HIS A 74 -5.98 5.94 17.89
C HIS A 74 -4.45 6.03 17.84
N PRO A 75 -3.68 5.26 18.63
CA PRO A 75 -2.22 5.18 18.48
C PRO A 75 -1.77 4.96 17.03
N GLU A 76 -0.82 5.78 16.55
CA GLU A 76 -0.34 5.72 15.17
C GLU A 76 0.18 4.34 14.80
N ASN A 77 0.86 3.65 15.72
CA ASN A 77 1.45 2.33 15.50
C ASN A 77 0.42 1.21 15.22
N ASP A 78 -0.87 1.44 15.47
CA ASP A 78 -1.95 0.49 15.19
C ASP A 78 -2.88 0.94 14.05
N ARG A 79 -2.64 2.11 13.43
CA ARG A 79 -3.41 2.57 12.27
C ARG A 79 -2.91 1.88 11.00
N VAL A 80 -3.77 1.20 10.28
CA VAL A 80 -3.45 0.56 9.00
C VAL A 80 -4.37 1.08 7.91
N VAL A 81 -3.89 1.04 6.68
CA VAL A 81 -4.72 1.37 5.51
C VAL A 81 -4.92 0.13 4.66
N ILE A 82 -6.19 -0.13 4.32
CA ILE A 82 -6.61 -1.16 3.37
C ILE A 82 -6.79 -0.50 2.01
N LYS A 83 -6.02 -0.93 1.01
CA LYS A 83 -6.20 -0.52 -0.39
C LYS A 83 -7.30 -1.37 -1.03
N VAL A 84 -8.22 -0.73 -1.73
CA VAL A 84 -9.40 -1.40 -2.31
C VAL A 84 -9.69 -0.95 -3.73
N LYS A 85 -10.27 -1.85 -4.53
CA LYS A 85 -10.93 -1.56 -5.81
C LYS A 85 -12.42 -1.34 -5.53
N VAL A 86 -12.98 -0.23 -5.97
CA VAL A 86 -14.35 0.18 -5.65
C VAL A 86 -15.13 0.48 -6.92
N ASN A 87 -16.16 -0.30 -7.22
CA ASN A 87 -17.14 0.02 -8.26
C ASN A 87 -18.17 1.00 -7.68
N VAL A 88 -18.09 2.27 -8.07
CA VAL A 88 -18.90 3.33 -7.44
C VAL A 88 -20.37 3.30 -7.85
N GLY A 89 -20.75 2.53 -8.88
CA GLY A 89 -22.14 2.46 -9.34
C GLY A 89 -22.69 3.85 -9.70
N MET A 90 -23.94 4.15 -9.32
CA MET A 90 -24.48 5.50 -9.44
C MET A 90 -24.03 6.39 -8.28
N VAL A 91 -23.53 7.59 -8.59
CA VAL A 91 -22.89 8.48 -7.63
C VAL A 91 -23.75 9.70 -7.35
N LYS A 92 -23.93 10.03 -6.08
CA LYS A 92 -24.53 11.30 -5.66
C LYS A 92 -23.50 12.22 -5.03
N ALA A 93 -23.28 13.39 -5.64
CA ALA A 93 -22.56 14.48 -4.98
C ALA A 93 -23.40 15.05 -3.83
N ILE A 94 -22.80 15.12 -2.64
CA ILE A 94 -23.33 15.73 -1.42
C ILE A 94 -22.44 16.95 -1.12
N ASP A 95 -22.87 18.10 -1.63
CA ASP A 95 -22.03 19.29 -1.81
C ASP A 95 -22.20 20.38 -0.74
N ARG A 96 -22.99 20.12 0.30
CA ARG A 96 -23.23 21.05 1.40
C ARG A 96 -23.81 20.35 2.61
N GLN A 97 -23.63 20.96 3.78
CA GLN A 97 -24.33 20.53 4.98
C GLN A 97 -25.84 20.64 4.80
N ASN A 98 -26.58 19.69 5.38
CA ASN A 98 -28.04 19.56 5.25
C ASN A 98 -28.49 19.37 3.79
N HIS A 99 -27.66 18.75 2.94
CA HIS A 99 -28.10 18.36 1.61
C HIS A 99 -29.32 17.41 1.73
N PRO A 100 -30.39 17.58 0.92
CA PRO A 100 -31.63 16.81 1.09
C PRO A 100 -31.46 15.29 1.08
N LEU A 101 -30.44 14.80 0.36
CA LEU A 101 -30.09 13.38 0.27
C LEU A 101 -28.87 12.99 1.11
N GLN A 102 -28.38 13.84 2.01
CA GLN A 102 -27.13 13.60 2.75
C GLN A 102 -27.09 12.22 3.42
N MET A 103 -28.21 11.78 4.00
CA MET A 103 -28.33 10.51 4.72
C MET A 103 -29.16 9.45 3.98
N THR A 104 -29.84 9.81 2.89
CA THR A 104 -30.90 9.01 2.24
C THR A 104 -30.66 8.78 0.74
N TRP A 105 -29.48 9.14 0.23
CA TRP A 105 -29.10 8.95 -1.17
C TRP A 105 -29.26 7.49 -1.65
N HIS A 106 -29.02 6.51 -0.77
CA HIS A 106 -29.17 5.10 -1.10
C HIS A 106 -30.62 4.69 -1.37
N ASP A 107 -31.59 5.28 -0.65
CA ASP A 107 -33.03 5.05 -0.89
C ASP A 107 -33.48 5.61 -2.24
N HIS A 108 -32.67 6.49 -2.84
CA HIS A 108 -32.93 7.13 -4.13
C HIS A 108 -32.17 6.44 -5.28
N GLY A 109 -31.66 5.23 -5.05
CA GLY A 109 -31.02 4.39 -6.07
C GLY A 109 -29.54 4.70 -6.32
N TYR A 110 -28.91 5.57 -5.52
CA TYR A 110 -27.47 5.81 -5.62
C TYR A 110 -26.68 4.76 -4.83
N ASP A 111 -25.55 4.33 -5.38
CA ASP A 111 -24.66 3.33 -4.81
C ASP A 111 -23.53 3.94 -3.98
N THR A 112 -23.14 5.17 -4.30
CA THR A 112 -22.10 5.91 -3.60
C THR A 112 -22.53 7.36 -3.37
N ALA A 113 -22.41 7.86 -2.15
CA ALA A 113 -22.38 9.30 -1.89
C ALA A 113 -20.93 9.80 -1.92
N TRP A 114 -20.72 10.93 -2.57
CA TRP A 114 -19.42 11.58 -2.69
C TRP A 114 -19.49 13.02 -2.20
N VAL A 115 -18.57 13.40 -1.33
CA VAL A 115 -18.36 14.77 -0.88
C VAL A 115 -17.28 15.41 -1.75
N PRO A 116 -17.58 16.46 -2.53
CA PRO A 116 -16.58 17.17 -3.31
C PRO A 116 -15.55 17.90 -2.43
N PRO A 117 -14.32 18.11 -2.92
CA PRO A 117 -13.35 18.93 -2.20
C PRO A 117 -13.86 20.35 -2.00
N ASN A 118 -13.51 20.95 -0.86
CA ASN A 118 -13.79 22.35 -0.50
C ASN A 118 -15.28 22.78 -0.55
N CYS A 119 -16.22 21.84 -0.42
CA CYS A 119 -17.66 22.13 -0.45
C CYS A 119 -18.26 22.48 0.94
N GLY A 120 -17.43 22.58 1.98
CA GLY A 120 -17.88 22.93 3.34
C GLY A 120 -18.49 21.78 4.15
N MET A 121 -18.50 20.55 3.61
CA MET A 121 -18.99 19.36 4.34
C MET A 121 -18.05 18.91 5.47
N VAL A 122 -16.73 19.05 5.29
CA VAL A 122 -15.74 18.65 6.31
C VAL A 122 -14.70 19.76 6.50
N ARG A 123 -14.21 19.93 7.74
CA ARG A 123 -13.24 20.98 8.09
C ARG A 123 -11.95 20.91 7.29
N SER A 124 -11.53 19.70 6.91
CA SER A 124 -10.31 19.49 6.14
C SER A 124 -10.43 19.94 4.68
N GLY A 125 -11.64 20.19 4.17
CA GLY A 125 -11.89 20.43 2.74
C GLY A 125 -11.62 19.21 1.85
N LEU A 126 -11.24 18.07 2.44
CA LEU A 126 -10.90 16.86 1.69
C LEU A 126 -12.16 16.04 1.41
N GLU A 127 -12.28 15.59 0.17
CA GLU A 127 -13.35 14.72 -0.29
C GLU A 127 -13.52 13.42 0.50
N GLU A 128 -14.72 12.85 0.43
CA GLU A 128 -15.08 11.61 1.12
C GLU A 128 -16.05 10.79 0.26
N ASN A 129 -15.96 9.47 0.33
CA ASN A 129 -16.92 8.58 -0.32
C ASN A 129 -17.55 7.68 0.72
N CYS A 130 -18.85 7.44 0.60
CA CYS A 130 -19.58 6.44 1.36
C CYS A 130 -20.27 5.50 0.38
N VAL A 131 -19.83 4.24 0.36
CA VAL A 131 -20.36 3.20 -0.52
C VAL A 131 -21.42 2.41 0.23
N TRP A 132 -22.56 2.20 -0.41
CA TRP A 132 -23.70 1.54 0.22
C TRP A 132 -23.45 0.05 0.42
N ASP A 133 -23.30 -0.70 -0.67
CA ASP A 133 -23.13 -2.16 -0.63
C ASP A 133 -21.64 -2.53 -0.55
N PRO A 134 -21.19 -3.16 0.56
CA PRO A 134 -19.81 -3.62 0.69
C PRO A 134 -19.35 -4.56 -0.43
N LYS A 135 -20.26 -5.26 -1.12
CA LYS A 135 -19.92 -6.16 -2.25
C LYS A 135 -19.31 -5.42 -3.44
N ARG A 136 -19.46 -4.10 -3.50
CA ARG A 136 -18.84 -3.24 -4.52
C ARG A 136 -17.35 -2.97 -4.25
N ILE A 137 -16.84 -3.42 -3.10
CA ILE A 137 -15.48 -3.18 -2.62
C ILE A 137 -14.71 -4.49 -2.65
N SER A 138 -13.60 -4.52 -3.39
CA SER A 138 -12.67 -5.65 -3.41
C SER A 138 -11.36 -5.23 -2.78
N ILE A 139 -10.90 -5.99 -1.79
CA ILE A 139 -9.58 -5.76 -1.17
C ILE A 139 -8.49 -6.10 -2.20
N ILE A 140 -7.51 -5.23 -2.30
CA ILE A 140 -6.26 -5.47 -3.02
C ILE A 140 -5.26 -5.75 -1.90
N ASP A 141 -4.64 -6.93 -1.85
CA ASP A 141 -3.87 -7.54 -0.73
C ASP A 141 -2.72 -6.72 -0.06
N ASP A 142 -2.65 -5.43 -0.34
CA ASP A 142 -1.72 -4.49 0.23
C ASP A 142 -2.29 -3.77 1.46
N PHE A 143 -2.09 -4.37 2.65
CA PHE A 143 -2.06 -3.59 3.89
C PHE A 143 -0.85 -2.67 3.85
N LEU A 144 -1.09 -1.38 4.05
CA LEU A 144 -0.02 -0.42 4.34
C LEU A 144 0.02 -0.20 5.86
N PRO A 145 1.11 -0.62 6.54
CA PRO A 145 1.33 -0.29 7.93
C PRO A 145 1.50 1.22 8.14
N PRO A 146 1.32 1.71 9.37
CA PRO A 146 1.54 3.12 9.68
C PRO A 146 3.00 3.52 9.47
N GLY A 147 3.19 4.73 8.91
CA GLY A 147 4.51 5.29 8.56
C GLY A 147 5.16 4.73 7.30
N VAL A 148 4.45 3.91 6.51
CA VAL A 148 5.00 3.31 5.28
C VAL A 148 4.71 4.16 4.05
N VAL A 149 5.66 5.00 3.67
CA VAL A 149 5.54 5.81 2.45
C VAL A 149 5.72 4.89 1.24
N ARG A 150 4.77 4.86 0.30
CA ARG A 150 5.10 4.35 -1.04
C ARG A 150 5.95 5.39 -1.74
N MET A 151 7.00 4.92 -2.38
CA MET A 151 7.99 5.77 -3.02
C MET A 151 7.43 6.36 -4.31
N ASP A 152 7.66 7.66 -4.51
CA ASP A 152 7.48 8.32 -5.80
C ASP A 152 8.66 7.99 -6.74
N ARG A 153 8.66 8.56 -7.95
CA ARG A 153 9.65 8.28 -8.99
C ARG A 153 11.09 8.69 -8.62
N GLU A 154 11.31 9.35 -7.48
CA GLU A 154 12.57 10.02 -7.16
C GLU A 154 13.61 9.16 -6.42
N GLY A 155 13.26 7.97 -5.94
CA GLY A 155 14.19 7.14 -5.16
C GLY A 155 13.82 7.03 -3.67
N PRO A 156 14.43 6.08 -2.94
CA PRO A 156 14.15 5.93 -1.52
C PRO A 156 14.75 7.11 -0.77
N ARG A 157 13.96 7.65 0.16
CA ARG A 157 14.30 8.82 0.96
C ARG A 157 14.79 8.38 2.32
N ASP A 158 15.88 8.97 2.78
CA ASP A 158 16.49 8.67 4.06
C ASP A 158 15.50 8.82 5.23
N GLY A 159 15.56 7.88 6.17
CA GLY A 159 14.69 7.83 7.35
C GLY A 159 13.24 7.48 7.06
N ARG A 160 12.91 7.06 5.82
CA ARG A 160 11.57 6.58 5.47
C ARG A 160 11.49 5.07 5.50
N THR A 161 10.30 4.61 5.83
CA THR A 161 10.01 3.19 5.90
C THR A 161 9.17 2.74 4.70
N TYR A 162 9.55 1.62 4.09
CA TYR A 162 8.95 1.08 2.88
C TYR A 162 8.46 -0.36 3.07
N ILE A 163 7.43 -0.75 2.33
CA ILE A 163 7.15 -2.16 2.08
C ILE A 163 8.07 -2.64 0.96
N MET A 164 8.75 -3.74 1.21
CA MET A 164 9.55 -4.45 0.21
C MET A 164 9.28 -5.96 0.29
N TYR A 165 9.84 -6.67 -0.66
CA TYR A 165 9.60 -8.09 -0.91
C TYR A 165 10.93 -8.81 -1.10
N HIS A 166 11.04 -9.99 -0.52
CA HIS A 166 12.17 -10.89 -0.70
C HIS A 166 11.69 -12.22 -1.26
N GLY A 167 12.01 -12.49 -2.53
CA GLY A 167 11.78 -13.80 -3.14
C GLY A 167 12.82 -14.81 -2.67
N THR A 168 12.38 -15.96 -2.18
CA THR A 168 13.26 -17.02 -1.67
C THR A 168 12.60 -18.39 -1.77
N THR A 169 13.28 -19.44 -1.34
CA THR A 169 12.71 -20.79 -1.29
C THR A 169 11.90 -21.00 0.00
N SER A 170 10.98 -21.95 0.02
CA SER A 170 10.18 -22.22 1.22
C SER A 170 11.02 -22.60 2.44
N ALA A 171 12.15 -23.30 2.25
CA ALA A 171 13.09 -23.64 3.32
C ALA A 171 13.81 -22.41 3.89
N SER A 172 14.28 -21.51 3.02
CA SER A 172 14.89 -20.25 3.43
C SER A 172 13.89 -19.34 4.12
N ALA A 173 12.64 -19.28 3.62
CA ALA A 173 11.57 -18.52 4.26
C ALA A 173 11.30 -18.99 5.69
N ARG A 174 11.19 -20.30 5.93
CA ARG A 174 11.06 -20.87 7.29
C ARG A 174 12.22 -20.46 8.19
N SER A 175 13.43 -20.47 7.66
CA SER A 175 14.64 -20.10 8.41
C SER A 175 14.67 -18.61 8.76
N ILE A 176 14.30 -17.75 7.81
CA ILE A 176 14.22 -16.29 8.00
C ILE A 176 13.11 -15.93 8.98
N LEU A 177 11.96 -16.59 8.92
CA LEU A 177 10.87 -16.39 9.88
C LEU A 177 11.27 -16.77 11.31
N ALA A 178 12.04 -17.85 11.46
CA ALA A 178 12.48 -18.33 12.78
C ALA A 178 13.65 -17.52 13.37
N LEU A 179 14.58 -17.08 12.53
CA LEU A 179 15.89 -16.57 12.96
C LEU A 179 16.16 -15.12 12.53
N GLY A 180 15.27 -14.53 11.74
CA GLY A 180 15.49 -13.24 11.08
C GLY A 180 16.37 -13.34 9.83
N PHE A 181 16.47 -12.22 9.11
CA PHE A 181 17.36 -12.12 7.95
C PHE A 181 18.83 -12.16 8.37
N ARG A 182 19.65 -12.77 7.51
CA ARG A 182 21.12 -12.70 7.59
C ARG A 182 21.64 -12.07 6.32
N GLN A 183 22.74 -11.34 6.45
CA GLN A 183 23.41 -10.79 5.28
C GLN A 183 23.93 -11.92 4.39
N SER A 184 23.73 -11.78 3.08
CA SER A 184 24.45 -12.57 2.08
C SER A 184 25.95 -12.31 2.19
N LEU A 185 26.79 -13.26 1.79
CA LEU A 185 28.25 -13.06 1.79
C LEU A 185 28.71 -12.16 0.63
N ASP A 186 27.91 -12.06 -0.44
CA ASP A 186 28.23 -11.33 -1.66
C ASP A 186 26.94 -10.94 -2.44
N GLY A 187 27.06 -10.08 -3.45
CA GLY A 187 26.00 -9.70 -4.38
C GLY A 187 26.36 -8.44 -5.18
N MET A 188 25.48 -8.00 -6.10
CA MET A 188 25.78 -6.88 -7.01
C MET A 188 26.07 -5.53 -6.31
N LEU A 189 25.56 -5.35 -5.09
CA LEU A 189 25.81 -4.21 -4.20
C LEU A 189 26.66 -4.64 -3.00
N GLY A 190 27.37 -5.77 -3.09
CA GLY A 190 28.10 -6.36 -1.98
C GLY A 190 27.21 -7.06 -0.96
N ARG A 191 27.78 -7.28 0.22
CA ARG A 191 27.15 -7.99 1.34
C ARG A 191 25.94 -7.23 1.88
N GLY A 192 24.83 -7.95 2.07
CA GLY A 192 23.61 -7.40 2.67
C GLY A 192 22.37 -8.25 2.41
N VAL A 193 21.19 -7.68 2.69
CA VAL A 193 19.89 -8.31 2.42
C VAL A 193 19.25 -7.64 1.22
N TYR A 194 19.02 -8.42 0.16
CA TYR A 194 18.45 -7.94 -1.10
C TYR A 194 16.94 -7.96 -1.05
N LEU A 195 16.34 -6.81 -1.35
CA LEU A 195 14.90 -6.60 -1.30
C LEU A 195 14.45 -5.86 -2.57
N SER A 196 13.28 -6.25 -3.06
CA SER A 196 12.63 -5.59 -4.19
C SER A 196 11.38 -4.84 -3.73
N ARG A 197 11.12 -3.66 -4.30
CA ARG A 197 9.82 -3.00 -4.15
C ARG A 197 8.77 -3.55 -5.11
N ASP A 198 9.21 -4.33 -6.09
CA ASP A 198 8.36 -4.96 -7.09
C ASP A 198 8.06 -6.40 -6.67
N LEU A 199 6.80 -6.65 -6.35
CA LEU A 199 6.33 -7.99 -5.98
C LEU A 199 6.45 -8.99 -7.13
N GLU A 200 6.21 -8.57 -8.38
CA GLU A 200 6.34 -9.44 -9.56
C GLU A 200 7.81 -9.80 -9.79
N LYS A 201 8.70 -8.83 -9.65
CA LYS A 201 10.15 -9.10 -9.63
C LYS A 201 10.49 -10.08 -8.53
N ALA A 202 10.12 -9.82 -7.28
CA ALA A 202 10.42 -10.69 -6.15
C ALA A 202 9.88 -12.11 -6.34
N SER A 203 8.68 -12.27 -6.92
CA SER A 203 8.04 -13.56 -7.18
C SER A 203 8.83 -14.45 -8.15
N ARG A 204 9.71 -13.87 -8.98
CA ARG A 204 10.57 -14.59 -9.91
C ARG A 204 11.80 -15.20 -9.25
N TYR A 205 12.14 -14.80 -8.01
CA TYR A 205 13.34 -15.28 -7.34
C TYR A 205 13.06 -16.46 -6.40
N PRO A 206 13.95 -17.46 -6.36
CA PRO A 206 15.15 -17.58 -7.19
C PRO A 206 14.82 -18.00 -8.65
N ILE A 207 15.50 -17.37 -9.63
CA ILE A 207 15.17 -17.50 -11.08
C ILE A 207 15.23 -18.95 -11.56
N ASP A 208 16.25 -19.69 -11.14
CA ASP A 208 16.50 -21.07 -11.58
C ASP A 208 15.91 -22.13 -10.62
N HIS A 209 14.95 -21.73 -9.78
CA HIS A 209 14.31 -22.61 -8.80
C HIS A 209 12.86 -22.92 -9.18
N PRO A 210 12.33 -24.13 -8.90
CA PRO A 210 10.94 -24.48 -9.20
C PRO A 210 9.93 -23.49 -8.61
N GLU A 211 8.96 -23.06 -9.43
CA GLU A 211 7.94 -22.07 -9.04
C GLU A 211 7.13 -22.51 -7.82
N ASN A 212 6.83 -23.80 -7.72
CA ASN A 212 6.05 -24.38 -6.62
C ASN A 212 6.76 -24.35 -5.25
N ASP A 213 8.07 -24.07 -5.20
CA ASP A 213 8.83 -23.96 -3.96
C ASP A 213 9.28 -22.51 -3.68
N ARG A 214 8.88 -21.54 -4.51
CA ARG A 214 9.14 -20.11 -4.28
C ARG A 214 8.17 -19.56 -3.23
N VAL A 215 8.67 -18.66 -2.40
CA VAL A 215 7.92 -17.92 -1.39
C VAL A 215 8.39 -16.47 -1.42
N VAL A 216 7.46 -15.53 -1.27
CA VAL A 216 7.80 -14.11 -1.09
C VAL A 216 7.59 -13.71 0.36
N ILE A 217 8.62 -13.14 0.98
CA ILE A 217 8.53 -12.53 2.32
C ILE A 217 8.24 -11.05 2.14
N LYS A 218 7.13 -10.58 2.69
CA LYS A 218 6.76 -9.16 2.77
C LYS A 218 7.37 -8.55 4.02
N VAL A 219 8.07 -7.43 3.86
CA VAL A 219 8.83 -6.79 4.95
C VAL A 219 8.59 -5.29 5.01
N LYS A 220 8.76 -4.72 6.21
CA LYS A 220 8.87 -3.29 6.48
C LYS A 220 10.35 -2.94 6.64
N VAL A 221 10.87 -1.96 5.91
CA VAL A 221 12.30 -1.62 5.88
C VAL A 221 12.49 -0.13 6.15
N ASN A 222 13.24 0.22 7.20
CA ASN A 222 13.68 1.60 7.43
C ASN A 222 14.94 1.89 6.61
N VAL A 223 14.78 2.63 5.51
CA VAL A 223 15.88 3.01 4.63
C VAL A 223 16.65 4.16 5.28
N GLY A 224 17.94 3.93 5.55
CA GLY A 224 18.83 4.97 6.06
C GLY A 224 19.46 5.78 4.94
N MET A 225 20.65 6.34 5.16
CA MET A 225 21.34 7.12 4.12
C MET A 225 21.57 6.30 2.87
N ASN A 226 21.13 6.81 1.72
CA ASN A 226 21.26 6.16 0.41
C ASN A 226 22.49 6.68 -0.35
N HIS A 227 23.24 5.80 -1.02
CA HIS A 227 24.40 6.20 -1.82
C HIS A 227 24.50 5.45 -3.15
N PRO A 228 24.94 6.11 -4.26
CA PRO A 228 25.18 5.48 -5.55
C PRO A 228 26.48 4.65 -5.64
N LEU A 229 27.18 4.38 -4.52
CA LEU A 229 28.45 3.62 -4.56
C LEU A 229 28.18 2.12 -4.54
N GLN A 230 28.93 1.39 -5.37
CA GLN A 230 28.73 -0.02 -5.72
C GLN A 230 28.71 -0.98 -4.51
N MET A 231 29.86 -1.49 -4.04
CA MET A 231 29.91 -2.56 -3.02
C MET A 231 30.41 -2.10 -1.64
N THR A 232 30.98 -0.90 -1.52
CA THR A 232 31.68 -0.40 -0.32
C THR A 232 30.93 0.70 0.44
N TRP A 233 29.65 0.90 0.12
CA TRP A 233 28.81 1.95 0.73
C TRP A 233 28.70 1.79 2.25
N HIS A 234 28.66 0.56 2.78
CA HIS A 234 28.62 0.32 4.22
C HIS A 234 29.89 0.79 4.95
N ASP A 235 31.07 0.73 4.30
CA ASP A 235 32.33 1.25 4.87
C ASP A 235 32.33 2.77 5.02
N HIS A 236 31.40 3.44 4.35
CA HIS A 236 31.22 4.90 4.38
C HIS A 236 30.04 5.33 5.25
N GLY A 237 29.48 4.42 6.06
CA GLY A 237 28.41 4.70 7.01
C GLY A 237 27.00 4.69 6.43
N TYR A 238 26.81 4.24 5.19
CA TYR A 238 25.48 4.11 4.58
C TYR A 238 24.78 2.82 5.01
N ASP A 239 23.48 2.90 5.25
CA ASP A 239 22.67 1.78 5.75
C ASP A 239 21.96 0.99 4.64
N THR A 240 21.78 1.62 3.48
CA THR A 240 21.05 1.05 2.35
C THR A 240 21.68 1.52 1.05
N ALA A 241 21.84 0.59 0.10
CA ALA A 241 22.18 0.91 -1.28
C ALA A 241 20.97 0.69 -2.19
N TRP A 242 20.79 1.58 -3.15
CA TRP A 242 19.71 1.52 -4.12
C TRP A 242 20.27 1.65 -5.54
N VAL A 243 19.83 0.73 -6.41
CA VAL A 243 20.05 0.83 -7.85
C VAL A 243 18.80 1.39 -8.50
N PRO A 244 18.85 2.57 -9.14
CA PRO A 244 17.71 3.13 -9.85
C PRO A 244 17.27 2.26 -11.04
N PRO A 245 15.97 2.28 -11.40
CA PRO A 245 15.51 1.61 -12.60
C PRO A 245 16.18 2.21 -13.84
N ASN A 246 16.43 1.38 -14.85
CA ASN A 246 16.97 1.75 -16.16
C ASN A 246 18.34 2.46 -16.13
N CYS A 247 19.12 2.36 -15.06
CA CYS A 247 20.48 2.92 -14.99
C CYS A 247 21.56 2.07 -15.69
N GLY A 248 21.19 0.88 -16.20
CA GLY A 248 22.09 -0.05 -16.90
C GLY A 248 22.82 -1.06 -16.01
N MET A 249 22.71 -0.96 -14.68
CA MET A 249 23.38 -1.89 -13.76
C MET A 249 22.68 -3.25 -13.61
N VAL A 250 21.34 -3.29 -13.72
CA VAL A 250 20.55 -4.53 -13.65
C VAL A 250 20.04 -4.87 -15.05
N ARG A 251 20.28 -6.10 -15.52
CA ARG A 251 19.89 -6.55 -16.87
C ARG A 251 18.38 -6.40 -17.16
N SER A 252 17.54 -6.54 -16.15
CA SER A 252 16.09 -6.36 -16.29
C SER A 252 15.65 -4.90 -16.39
N GLY A 253 16.55 -3.94 -16.15
CA GLY A 253 16.19 -2.53 -16.00
C GLY A 253 15.43 -2.22 -14.70
N LEU A 254 15.14 -3.23 -13.87
CA LEU A 254 14.45 -3.05 -12.61
C LEU A 254 15.43 -2.73 -11.48
N GLU A 255 15.01 -1.83 -10.61
CA GLU A 255 15.73 -1.42 -9.41
C GLU A 255 16.08 -2.56 -8.44
N GLU A 256 17.12 -2.35 -7.63
CA GLU A 256 17.55 -3.27 -6.57
C GLU A 256 17.75 -2.48 -5.27
N ASN A 257 17.42 -3.07 -4.12
CA ASN A 257 17.72 -2.47 -2.82
C ASN A 257 18.52 -3.47 -1.99
N CYS A 258 19.61 -3.02 -1.38
CA CYS A 258 20.42 -3.82 -0.47
C CYS A 258 20.49 -3.12 0.89
N VAL A 259 20.05 -3.82 1.94
CA VAL A 259 20.06 -3.31 3.31
C VAL A 259 21.24 -3.93 4.06
N TRP A 260 22.04 -3.09 4.73
CA TRP A 260 23.22 -3.57 5.45
C TRP A 260 22.82 -4.29 6.74
N ASP A 261 22.20 -3.58 7.68
CA ASP A 261 21.81 -4.13 8.98
C ASP A 261 20.44 -4.80 8.90
N PRO A 262 20.35 -6.14 9.05
CA PRO A 262 19.07 -6.84 9.05
C PRO A 262 18.10 -6.36 10.15
N LYS A 263 18.57 -5.72 11.22
CA LYS A 263 17.70 -5.15 12.28
C LYS A 263 16.79 -4.03 11.76
N ARG A 264 17.10 -3.45 10.60
CA ARG A 264 16.25 -2.45 9.93
C ARG A 264 15.07 -3.07 9.18
N ILE A 265 14.98 -4.40 9.14
CA ILE A 265 13.97 -5.16 8.43
C ILE A 265 13.04 -5.80 9.46
N SER A 266 11.75 -5.49 9.39
CA SER A 266 10.70 -6.16 10.16
C SER A 266 9.86 -7.03 9.24
N ILE A 267 9.77 -8.33 9.54
CA ILE A 267 8.96 -9.26 8.75
C ILE A 267 7.47 -9.01 9.03
N ILE A 268 6.69 -8.86 7.97
CA ILE A 268 5.22 -8.77 8.05
C ILE A 268 4.62 -10.17 7.91
N GLY A 269 5.12 -10.97 6.97
CA GLY A 269 4.68 -12.33 6.74
C GLY A 269 5.10 -12.85 5.38
N THR A 270 4.60 -14.03 5.02
CA THR A 270 4.79 -14.62 3.69
C THR A 270 3.54 -14.44 2.84
N ILE A 271 3.74 -14.25 1.54
CA ILE A 271 2.67 -14.23 0.53
C ILE A 271 3.03 -15.22 -0.58
N GLU A 272 2.01 -15.75 -1.25
CA GLU A 272 2.21 -16.58 -2.43
C GLU A 272 2.86 -15.75 -3.55
N PRO A 273 3.83 -16.31 -4.29
CA PRO A 273 4.37 -15.64 -5.47
C PRO A 273 3.27 -15.35 -6.49
N LYS A 274 3.34 -14.19 -7.15
CA LYS A 274 2.51 -13.94 -8.32
C LYS A 274 2.90 -14.90 -9.46
N PRO A 275 1.92 -15.40 -10.25
CA PRO A 275 2.21 -16.14 -11.47
C PRO A 275 3.12 -15.31 -12.38
N VAL A 276 4.13 -15.95 -12.97
CA VAL A 276 5.13 -15.31 -13.84
C VAL A 276 4.64 -15.25 -15.28
#